data_AF-A0A1G1HIN7-F1
#
_entry.id   AF-A0A1G1HIN7-F1
#
_cell.length_a   1.000
_cell.length_b   1.000
_cell.length_c   1.000
_cell.angle_alpha   90.00
_cell.angle_beta   90.00
_cell.angle_gamma   90.00
#
_symmetry.space_group_name_H-M   'P 1'
#
loop_
_entity.id
_entity.type
_entity.pdbx_description
1 polymer ?
#
loop_
_entity_poly.entity_id
_entity_poly.type
_entity_poly.pdbx_seq_one_letter_code
_entity_poly.pdbx_strand_id
1 'polypeptide(L)'
;MKTAVSIPDELFKEVERFAQKHNYSRSEVFVIAIRGFLRKLESKKLLDAINDAYSVPEPIEEQVIREKRKKHYARTVIKERY
;
A
#
# COMPACT_ATOMS: atom_id res chain seq x y z
N MET A 1 10.66 -18.38 15.81
CA MET A 1 10.79 -19.53 14.90
C MET A 1 12.02 -19.31 14.02
N LYS A 2 12.81 -20.35 13.73
CA LYS A 2 13.98 -20.26 12.83
C LYS A 2 13.73 -21.12 11.61
N THR A 3 14.04 -20.60 10.43
CA THR A 3 13.89 -21.28 9.14
C THR A 3 15.11 -20.97 8.29
N ALA A 4 15.67 -21.98 7.62
CA ALA A 4 16.70 -21.78 6.61
C ALA A 4 16.02 -21.53 5.25
N VAL A 5 16.49 -20.52 4.52
CA VAL A 5 15.99 -20.18 3.18
C VAL A 5 17.16 -20.11 2.22
N SER A 6 16.99 -20.66 1.02
CA SER A 6 17.96 -20.51 -0.06
C SER A 6 17.68 -19.19 -0.79
N ILE A 7 18.72 -18.39 -0.99
CA ILE A 7 18.67 -17.12 -1.72
C ILE A 7 19.92 -16.98 -2.60
N PRO A 8 19.86 -16.21 -3.70
CA PRO A 8 21.05 -15.94 -4.52
C PRO A 8 22.14 -15.24 -3.71
N ASP A 9 23.40 -15.62 -3.95
CA ASP A 9 24.57 -15.06 -3.24
C ASP A 9 24.66 -13.53 -3.37
N GLU A 10 24.36 -12.99 -4.55
CA GLU A 10 24.41 -11.54 -4.78
C GLU A 10 23.37 -10.79 -3.94
N LEU A 11 22.17 -11.35 -3.79
CA LEU A 11 21.13 -10.78 -2.92
C LEU A 11 21.55 -10.86 -1.45
N PHE A 12 22.14 -11.99 -1.03
CA PHE A 12 22.64 -12.13 0.34
C PHE A 12 23.72 -11.08 0.66
N LYS A 13 24.68 -10.87 -0.25
CA LYS A 13 25.72 -9.85 -0.09
C LYS A 13 25.13 -8.44 -0.02
N GLU A 14 24.09 -8.15 -0.79
CA GLU A 14 23.41 -6.86 -0.73
C GLU A 14 22.71 -6.63 0.62
N VAL A 15 22.00 -7.64 1.11
CA VAL A 15 21.35 -7.61 2.44
C VAL A 15 22.39 -7.41 3.54
N GLU A 16 23.53 -8.09 3.47
CA GLU A 16 24.62 -7.94 4.45
C GLU A 16 25.19 -6.51 4.47
N ARG A 17 25.45 -5.93 3.30
CA ARG A 17 25.94 -4.54 3.20
C ARG A 17 24.92 -3.56 3.78
N PHE A 18 23.63 -3.75 3.48
CA PHE A 18 22.56 -2.93 4.03
C PHE A 18 22.48 -3.06 5.56
N ALA A 19 22.48 -4.30 6.06
CA ALA A 19 22.41 -4.61 7.48
C ALA A 19 23.55 -3.93 8.26
N GLN A 20 24.80 -4.07 7.79
CA GLN A 20 25.97 -3.45 8.39
C GLN A 20 25.89 -1.92 8.36
N LYS A 21 25.54 -1.33 7.21
CA LYS A 21 25.44 0.13 7.05
C LYS A 21 24.41 0.76 7.99
N HIS A 22 23.32 0.05 8.27
CA HIS A 22 22.19 0.55 9.06
C HIS A 22 22.15 -0.01 10.49
N ASN A 23 23.19 -0.74 10.91
CA ASN A 23 23.29 -1.38 12.23
C ASN A 23 22.11 -2.29 12.57
N TYR A 24 21.63 -3.04 11.56
CA TYR A 24 20.62 -4.09 11.70
C TYR A 24 21.27 -5.47 11.64
N SER A 25 20.64 -6.46 12.27
CA SER A 25 20.91 -7.85 11.97
C SER A 25 20.30 -8.26 10.63
N ARG A 26 20.91 -9.24 9.95
CA ARG A 26 20.32 -9.89 8.76
C ARG A 26 18.85 -10.25 8.96
N SER A 27 18.54 -10.89 10.08
CA SER A 27 17.18 -11.33 10.41
C SER A 27 16.20 -10.18 10.50
N GLU A 28 16.61 -9.02 11.02
CA GLU A 28 15.75 -7.84 11.07
C GLU A 28 15.45 -7.31 9.66
N VAL A 29 16.45 -7.27 8.78
CA VAL A 29 16.23 -6.85 7.38
C VAL A 29 15.21 -7.75 6.70
N PHE A 30 15.33 -9.08 6.84
CA PHE A 30 14.35 -10.01 6.28
C PHE A 30 12.96 -9.85 6.90
N VAL A 31 12.87 -9.65 8.21
CA VAL A 31 11.59 -9.42 8.90
C VAL A 31 10.92 -8.14 8.39
N ILE A 32 11.66 -7.05 8.22
CA ILE A 32 11.15 -5.79 7.67
C ILE A 32 10.65 -6.01 6.24
N ALA A 33 11.44 -6.68 5.39
CA ALA A 33 11.09 -6.95 4.01
C ALA A 33 9.81 -7.80 3.90
N ILE A 34 9.70 -8.89 4.69
CA ILE A 34 8.53 -9.77 4.70
C ILE A 34 7.29 -9.01 5.17
N ARG A 35 7.37 -8.22 6.24
CA ARG A 35 6.24 -7.39 6.69
C ARG A 35 5.80 -6.40 5.63
N GLY A 36 6.74 -5.74 4.97
CA GLY A 36 6.45 -4.80 3.88
C GLY A 36 5.76 -5.50 2.70
N PHE A 37 6.26 -6.68 2.32
CA PHE A 37 5.67 -7.48 1.26
C PHE A 37 4.23 -7.92 1.57
N LEU A 38 3.98 -8.44 2.77
CA LEU A 38 2.64 -8.87 3.19
C LEU A 38 1.65 -7.71 3.22
N ARG A 39 2.05 -6.56 3.79
CA ARG A 39 1.21 -5.36 3.79
C ARG A 39 0.87 -4.91 2.36
N LYS A 40 1.84 -4.93 1.44
CA LYS A 40 1.58 -4.57 0.03
C LYS A 40 0.57 -5.51 -0.62
N LEU A 41 0.64 -6.81 -0.32
CA LEU A 41 -0.35 -7.78 -0.80
C LEU A 41 -1.74 -7.53 -0.22
N GLU A 42 -1.84 -7.24 1.07
CA GLU A 42 -3.11 -6.89 1.71
C GLU A 42 -3.72 -5.62 1.12
N SER A 43 -2.92 -4.57 0.94
CA SER A 43 -3.36 -3.33 0.30
C SER A 43 -3.83 -3.55 -1.13
N LYS A 44 -3.13 -4.42 -1.89
CA LYS A 44 -3.55 -4.77 -3.25
C LYS A 44 -4.89 -5.49 -3.25
N LYS A 45 -5.09 -6.48 -2.38
CA LYS A 45 -6.36 -7.19 -2.24
C LYS A 45 -7.52 -6.25 -1.90
N LEU A 46 -7.29 -5.30 -1.00
CA LEU A 46 -8.30 -4.29 -0.65
C LEU A 46 -8.63 -3.40 -1.85
N LEU A 47 -7.62 -2.93 -2.58
CA LEU A 47 -7.82 -2.12 -3.78
C LEU A 47 -8.60 -2.89 -4.86
N ASP A 48 -8.24 -4.15 -5.09
CA ASP A 48 -8.92 -5.01 -6.06
C ASP A 48 -10.39 -5.21 -5.65
N ALA A 49 -10.69 -5.42 -4.37
CA ALA A 49 -12.06 -5.55 -3.86
C ALA A 49 -12.88 -4.25 -4.01
N ILE A 50 -12.26 -3.09 -3.79
CA ILE A 50 -12.92 -1.80 -4.04
C ILE A 50 -13.22 -1.66 -5.53
N ASN A 51 -12.25 -1.92 -6.40
CA ASN A 51 -12.46 -1.82 -7.85
C ASN A 51 -13.55 -2.78 -8.34
N ASP A 52 -13.60 -3.99 -7.79
CA ASP A 52 -14.63 -4.97 -8.11
C ASP A 52 -16.03 -4.50 -7.67
N ALA A 53 -16.15 -3.95 -6.46
CA ALA A 53 -17.41 -3.39 -5.95
C ALA A 53 -17.94 -2.22 -6.80
N TYR A 54 -17.04 -1.47 -7.44
CA TYR A 54 -17.38 -0.35 -8.35
C TYR A 54 -17.20 -0.71 -9.83
N SER A 55 -17.10 -1.99 -10.17
CA SER A 55 -16.90 -2.43 -11.57
C SER A 55 -18.13 -2.17 -12.44
N VAL A 56 -19.32 -2.14 -11.83
CA VAL A 56 -20.57 -1.81 -12.51
C VAL A 56 -20.73 -0.28 -12.58
N PRO A 57 -21.01 0.29 -13.76
CA PRO A 57 -21.27 1.72 -13.89
C PRO A 57 -22.40 2.18 -12.98
N GLU A 58 -22.14 3.25 -12.22
CA GLU A 58 -23.13 3.89 -11.37
C GLU A 58 -24.32 4.44 -12.20
N PRO A 59 -25.57 4.30 -11.71
CA PRO A 59 -26.73 4.89 -12.37
C PRO A 59 -26.60 6.41 -12.54
N ILE A 60 -27.20 6.96 -13.61
CA ILE A 60 -27.10 8.39 -13.95
C ILE A 60 -27.56 9.29 -12.79
N GLU A 61 -28.57 8.87 -12.04
CA GLU A 61 -29.08 9.60 -10.87
C GLU A 61 -28.02 9.74 -9.77
N GLU A 62 -27.27 8.67 -9.49
CA GLU A 62 -26.18 8.66 -8.52
C GLU A 62 -25.00 9.52 -9.00
N GLN A 63 -24.71 9.52 -10.30
CA GLN A 63 -23.69 10.40 -10.91
C GLN A 63 -24.01 11.88 -10.65
N VAL A 64 -25.26 12.28 -10.86
CA VAL A 64 -25.72 13.67 -10.64
C VAL A 64 -25.59 14.06 -9.16
N ILE A 65 -25.94 13.16 -8.24
CA ILE A 65 -25.79 13.39 -6.80
C ILE A 65 -24.31 13.55 -6.42
N ARG A 66 -23.44 12.66 -6.93
CA ARG A 66 -22.00 12.69 -6.68
C ARG A 66 -21.37 14.01 -7.14
N GLU A 67 -21.72 14.50 -8.32
CA GLU A 67 -21.22 15.78 -8.83
C GLU A 67 -21.71 16.98 -8.01
N LYS A 68 -22.96 16.98 -7.55
CA LYS A 68 -23.47 18.01 -6.63
C LYS A 68 -22.72 18.00 -5.30
N ARG A 69 -22.45 16.82 -4.73
CA ARG A 69 -21.70 16.66 -3.47
C ARG A 69 -20.25 17.13 -3.59
N LYS A 70 -19.55 16.79 -4.67
CA LYS A 70 -18.18 17.27 -4.93
C LYS A 70 -18.12 18.80 -4.97
N LYS A 71 -19.05 19.45 -5.69
CA LYS A 71 -19.16 20.91 -5.75
C LYS A 71 -19.44 21.54 -4.40
N HIS A 72 -20.30 20.91 -3.58
CA HIS A 72 -20.57 21.37 -2.22
C HIS A 72 -19.31 21.30 -1.34
N TYR A 73 -18.64 20.14 -1.30
CA TYR A 73 -17.42 19.94 -0.55
C TYR A 73 -16.32 20.95 -0.91
N ALA A 74 -16.11 21.20 -2.21
CA ALA A 74 -15.11 22.17 -2.66
C ALA A 74 -15.43 23.61 -2.21
N ARG A 75 -16.72 23.95 -2.06
CA ARG A 75 -17.14 25.29 -1.65
C ARG A 75 -17.08 25.51 -0.15
N THR A 76 -17.39 24.49 0.65
CA THR A 76 -17.46 24.61 2.11
C THR A 76 -16.12 24.26 2.75
N VAL A 77 -15.56 23.10 2.44
CA VAL A 77 -14.42 22.54 3.19
C VAL A 77 -13.07 23.10 2.71
N ILE A 78 -12.92 23.34 1.40
CA ILE A 78 -11.65 23.85 0.84
C ILE A 78 -11.53 25.36 1.04
N LYS A 79 -12.67 26.09 0.98
CA LYS A 79 -12.70 27.54 1.08
C LYS A 79 -12.59 28.07 2.52
N GLU A 80 -12.95 27.26 3.51
CA GLU A 80 -12.76 27.58 4.94
C GLU A 80 -11.33 27.35 5.44
N ARG A 81 -10.47 26.71 4.65
CA ARG A 81 -9.14 26.26 5.10
C ARG A 81 -7.97 27.13 4.59
N TYR A 82 -8.26 28.25 3.94
CA TYR A 82 -7.28 29.25 3.48
C TYR A 82 -7.77 30.67 3.77
#